data_AF-A0A5K3G268-F1
#
_entry.id   AF-A0A5K3G268-F1
#
_cell.length_a   1.000
_cell.length_b   1.000
_cell.length_c   1.000
_cell.angle_alpha   90.00
_cell.angle_beta   90.00
_cell.angle_gamma   90.00
#
_symmetry.space_group_name_H-M   'P 1'
#
loop_
_entity.id
_entity.type
_entity.pdbx_description
1 polymer ?
#
loop_
_entity_poly.entity_id
_entity_poly.type
_entity_poly.pdbx_seq_one_letter_code
_entity_poly.pdbx_strand_id
1 'polypeptide(L)'
;LAIELPDNAIVEGSLRTYITISGNVIGKALSNLDQLVQVPTGCGEQNLVKVAPSVYVLHYLLKATNFSSTHEDKLAKLAAKYIVRGFDNQLKYQHPHDGSFSTFGPHYGANGSTWLTAYVFEVFSEAEKLPLRHLAGQSLDAHATLVRAFDFLTTRLRADDGCFDEAGDTFISWMRTGFEAERRLRLTSHVLAAITAASKPLIETKRTSYANTIDSAIRCITKTAQQLPMKQWSTSMLAKVAFALSRVPAHKQPPLHNAIVTELLSRSQTVSSISGSLRWWPASESSEPVTYHHSRASDLETTAYALLALSDNDLTKADQLATMR
;
A
#
# COMPACT_ATOMS: atom_id res chain seq x y z
N LEU A 1 -8.51 36.53 -0.52
CA LEU A 1 -8.22 35.50 0.49
C LEU A 1 -8.50 36.13 1.84
N ALA A 2 -9.48 35.63 2.60
CA ALA A 2 -9.73 36.07 3.97
C ALA A 2 -9.25 34.95 4.90
N ILE A 3 -8.53 35.29 5.96
CA ILE A 3 -8.01 34.34 6.94
C ILE A 3 -8.75 34.62 8.25
N GLU A 4 -9.58 33.67 8.67
CA GLU A 4 -10.23 33.71 9.98
C GLU A 4 -9.21 33.29 11.03
N LEU A 5 -9.11 34.10 12.09
CA LEU A 5 -8.24 33.84 13.22
C LEU A 5 -9.04 33.10 14.29
N PRO A 6 -8.47 32.09 14.95
CA PRO A 6 -9.20 31.36 15.98
C PRO A 6 -9.41 32.26 17.23
N ASP A 7 -10.52 32.03 17.95
CA ASP A 7 -11.03 32.92 19.02
C ASP A 7 -10.12 33.03 20.25
N ASN A 8 -9.13 32.16 20.37
CA ASN A 8 -8.17 32.11 21.46
C ASN A 8 -7.05 33.15 21.26
N ALA A 9 -6.53 33.66 22.39
CA ALA A 9 -5.47 34.67 22.42
C ALA A 9 -4.23 34.18 21.65
N ILE A 10 -4.03 34.72 20.44
CA ILE A 10 -2.87 34.45 19.61
C ILE A 10 -1.65 35.06 20.31
N VAL A 11 -0.62 34.25 20.52
CA VAL A 11 0.66 34.75 21.07
C VAL A 11 1.23 35.79 20.12
N GLU A 12 1.56 36.97 20.64
CA GLU A 12 2.11 38.06 19.85
C GLU A 12 3.35 37.61 19.05
N GLY A 13 3.41 37.98 17.77
CA GLY A 13 4.51 37.60 16.87
C GLY A 13 4.47 36.18 16.31
N SER A 14 3.54 35.32 16.76
CA SER A 14 3.41 33.92 16.29
C SER A 14 2.68 33.78 14.94
N LEU A 15 2.01 34.83 14.46
CA LEU A 15 1.28 34.78 13.20
C LEU A 15 2.26 34.55 12.03
N ARG A 16 2.03 33.47 11.28
CA ARG A 16 2.75 33.13 10.06
C ARG A 16 1.74 32.65 9.02
N THR A 17 1.86 33.12 7.79
CA THR A 17 1.04 32.67 6.66
C THR A 17 1.95 32.29 5.52
N TYR A 18 1.69 31.15 4.90
CA TYR A 18 2.44 30.64 3.76
C TYR A 18 1.49 30.45 2.59
N ILE A 19 1.87 30.97 1.42
CA ILE A 19 1.15 30.75 0.16
C ILE A 19 2.05 29.90 -0.73
N THR A 20 1.49 28.81 -1.26
CA THR A 20 2.20 27.92 -2.18
C THR A 20 1.35 27.75 -3.44
N ILE A 21 1.95 28.05 -4.59
CA ILE A 21 1.31 27.95 -5.91
C ILE A 21 1.95 26.76 -6.63
N SER A 22 1.13 25.87 -7.20
CA SER A 22 1.56 24.69 -7.94
C SER A 22 0.75 24.56 -9.22
N GLY A 23 1.38 24.12 -10.31
CA GLY A 23 0.70 23.89 -11.59
C GLY A 23 -0.18 22.63 -11.63
N ASN A 24 -0.08 21.76 -10.62
CA ASN A 24 -0.96 20.59 -10.47
C ASN A 24 -1.15 20.22 -8.98
N VAL A 25 -2.16 19.39 -8.71
CA VAL A 25 -2.54 18.95 -7.35
C VAL A 25 -1.45 18.14 -6.63
N ILE A 26 -0.55 17.48 -7.37
CA ILE A 26 0.52 16.63 -6.81
C ILE A 26 1.80 17.44 -6.53
N GLY A 27 1.97 18.64 -7.09
CA GLY A 27 3.23 19.39 -7.03
C GLY A 27 3.68 19.76 -5.62
N LYS A 28 2.75 19.92 -4.66
CA LYS A 28 3.11 20.09 -3.24
C LYS A 28 3.69 18.82 -2.62
N ALA A 29 3.15 17.65 -2.95
CA ALA A 29 3.71 16.37 -2.51
C ALA A 29 5.09 16.15 -3.14
N LEU A 30 5.27 16.53 -4.40
CA LEU A 30 6.55 16.41 -5.12
C LEU A 30 7.64 17.34 -4.56
N SER A 31 7.27 18.50 -4.03
CA SER A 31 8.21 19.46 -3.47
C SER A 31 8.79 19.02 -2.12
N ASN A 32 8.21 18.00 -1.47
CA ASN A 32 8.61 17.51 -0.15
C ASN A 32 8.98 16.01 -0.18
N LEU A 33 9.38 15.48 -1.34
CA LEU A 33 9.74 14.05 -1.48
C LEU A 33 10.94 13.67 -0.59
N ASP A 34 11.83 14.61 -0.31
CA ASP A 34 12.98 14.43 0.59
C ASP A 34 12.54 14.09 2.02
N GLN A 35 11.43 14.64 2.49
CA GLN A 35 10.89 14.34 3.83
C GLN A 35 10.34 12.91 3.94
N LEU A 36 10.02 12.28 2.79
CA LEU A 36 9.59 10.88 2.73
C LEU A 36 10.77 9.91 2.74
N VAL A 37 11.96 10.34 2.31
CA VAL A 37 13.17 9.50 2.26
C VAL A 37 13.91 9.58 3.61
N GLN A 38 13.51 8.72 4.53
CA GLN A 38 14.03 8.71 5.91
C GLN A 38 14.96 7.54 6.19
N VAL A 39 15.87 7.72 7.14
CA VAL A 39 16.81 6.67 7.55
C VAL A 39 16.04 5.47 8.14
N PRO A 40 16.18 4.26 7.56
CA PRO A 40 15.46 3.08 8.00
C PRO A 40 15.98 2.62 9.38
N THR A 41 15.09 2.63 10.37
CA THR A 41 15.38 2.42 11.79
C THR A 41 14.13 1.99 12.54
N GLY A 42 14.31 1.35 13.70
CA GLY A 42 13.23 0.88 14.57
C GLY A 42 12.97 -0.60 14.41
N CYS A 43 11.81 -1.06 14.89
CA CYS A 43 11.35 -2.45 14.80
C CYS A 43 11.02 -2.84 13.34
N GLY A 44 10.71 -4.12 13.08
CA GLY A 44 10.47 -4.63 11.72
C GLY A 44 9.39 -3.86 10.94
N GLU A 45 8.33 -3.42 11.62
CA GLU A 45 7.29 -2.56 11.03
C GLU A 45 7.81 -1.13 10.78
N GLN A 46 8.37 -0.50 11.80
CA GLN A 46 8.84 0.89 11.74
C GLN A 46 9.96 1.09 10.72
N ASN A 47 10.84 0.09 10.59
CA ASN A 47 11.87 0.03 9.57
C ASN A 47 11.21 0.04 8.18
N LEU A 48 10.26 -0.86 7.95
CA LEU A 48 9.61 -1.01 6.65
C LEU A 48 8.78 0.22 6.24
N VAL A 49 8.07 0.86 7.19
CA VAL A 49 7.33 2.12 6.96
C VAL A 49 8.25 3.25 6.48
N LYS A 50 9.54 3.23 6.81
CA LYS A 50 10.54 4.20 6.32
C LYS A 50 11.20 3.78 5.00
N VAL A 51 11.27 2.48 4.74
CA VAL A 51 11.82 1.93 3.49
C VAL A 51 10.85 2.09 2.32
N ALA A 52 9.58 1.77 2.52
CA ALA A 52 8.59 1.78 1.44
C ALA A 52 8.51 3.14 0.71
N PRO A 53 8.47 4.29 1.39
CA PRO A 53 8.51 5.59 0.71
C PRO A 53 9.78 5.78 -0.14
N SER A 54 10.94 5.32 0.33
CA SER A 54 12.19 5.40 -0.45
C SER A 54 12.10 4.61 -1.77
N VAL A 55 11.46 3.43 -1.75
CA VAL A 55 11.21 2.60 -2.95
C VAL A 55 10.32 3.36 -3.94
N TYR A 56 9.18 3.88 -3.50
CA TYR A 56 8.22 4.52 -4.40
C TYR A 56 8.65 5.92 -4.87
N VAL A 57 9.40 6.66 -4.05
CA VAL A 57 10.06 7.91 -4.48
C VAL A 57 11.06 7.63 -5.60
N LEU A 58 11.87 6.57 -5.46
CA LEU A 58 12.83 6.22 -6.50
C LEU A 58 12.13 5.76 -7.80
N HIS A 59 11.05 4.97 -7.70
CA HIS A 59 10.19 4.66 -8.85
C HIS A 59 9.67 5.91 -9.55
N TYR A 60 9.20 6.89 -8.77
CA TYR A 60 8.70 8.15 -9.32
C TYR A 60 9.80 8.91 -10.07
N LEU A 61 10.98 9.11 -9.46
CA LEU A 61 12.08 9.86 -10.08
C LEU A 61 12.54 9.22 -11.39
N LEU A 62 12.63 7.89 -11.43
CA LEU A 62 12.99 7.13 -12.63
C LEU A 62 11.94 7.22 -13.75
N LYS A 63 10.66 7.41 -13.41
CA LYS A 63 9.59 7.60 -14.41
C LYS A 63 9.45 9.05 -14.86
N ALA A 64 9.70 10.00 -13.96
CA ALA A 64 9.53 11.43 -14.23
C ALA A 64 10.69 12.04 -15.02
N THR A 65 11.88 11.42 -14.96
CA THR A 65 13.09 11.92 -15.60
C THR A 65 13.82 10.81 -16.35
N ASN A 66 14.81 11.17 -17.17
CA ASN A 66 15.68 10.18 -17.77
C ASN A 66 16.65 9.59 -16.73
N PHE A 67 17.19 8.40 -17.01
CA PHE A 67 18.09 7.71 -16.09
C PHE A 67 19.36 8.49 -15.77
N SER A 68 19.92 9.25 -16.72
CA SER A 68 21.13 10.05 -16.49
C SER A 68 20.91 11.11 -15.42
N SER A 69 19.79 11.83 -15.51
CA SER A 69 19.39 12.83 -14.51
C SER A 69 19.11 12.20 -13.14
N THR A 70 18.41 11.06 -13.11
CA THR A 70 18.19 10.33 -11.84
C THR A 70 19.51 9.83 -11.24
N HIS A 71 20.46 9.39 -12.07
CA HIS A 71 21.75 8.89 -11.60
C HIS A 71 22.63 9.99 -10.98
N GLU A 72 22.43 11.26 -11.36
CA GLU A 72 23.12 12.39 -10.73
C GLU A 72 22.38 12.93 -9.51
N ASP A 73 21.07 12.68 -9.41
CA ASP A 73 20.20 13.16 -8.35
C ASP A 73 20.59 12.64 -6.95
N LYS A 74 20.73 13.58 -6.00
CA LYS A 74 21.15 13.27 -4.63
C LYS A 74 20.09 12.50 -3.85
N LEU A 75 18.81 12.80 -4.08
CA LEU A 75 17.69 12.14 -3.42
C LEU A 75 17.55 10.70 -3.92
N ALA A 76 17.70 10.46 -5.22
CA ALA A 76 17.69 9.11 -5.80
C ALA A 76 18.80 8.22 -5.23
N LYS A 77 20.03 8.76 -5.12
CA LYS A 77 21.15 8.05 -4.47
C LYS A 77 20.88 7.77 -2.99
N LEU A 78 20.29 8.74 -2.27
CA LEU A 78 19.96 8.58 -0.86
C LEU A 78 18.87 7.52 -0.65
N ALA A 79 17.81 7.56 -1.45
CA ALA A 79 16.74 6.57 -1.46
C ALA A 79 17.30 5.18 -1.74
N ALA A 80 18.15 5.02 -2.77
CA ALA A 80 18.77 3.75 -3.08
C ALA A 80 19.60 3.19 -1.91
N LYS A 81 20.40 4.04 -1.23
CA LYS A 81 21.16 3.64 -0.03
C LYS A 81 20.25 3.21 1.12
N TYR A 82 19.15 3.92 1.35
CA TYR A 82 18.19 3.59 2.40
C TYR A 82 17.40 2.33 2.10
N ILE A 83 17.12 2.02 0.83
CA ILE A 83 16.51 0.75 0.44
C ILE A 83 17.43 -0.42 0.81
N VAL A 84 18.72 -0.36 0.43
CA VAL A 84 19.69 -1.42 0.74
C VAL A 84 19.88 -1.58 2.24
N ARG A 85 20.14 -0.48 2.96
CA ARG A 85 20.27 -0.50 4.44
C ARG A 85 19.00 -1.03 5.11
N GLY A 86 17.84 -0.64 4.58
CA GLY A 86 16.54 -1.04 5.08
C GLY A 86 16.29 -2.53 4.95
N PHE A 87 16.74 -3.13 3.85
CA PHE A 87 16.71 -4.58 3.66
C PHE A 87 17.59 -5.31 4.68
N ASP A 88 18.84 -4.88 4.86
CA ASP A 88 19.76 -5.47 5.83
C ASP A 88 19.21 -5.40 7.26
N ASN A 89 18.58 -4.28 7.60
CA ASN A 89 17.87 -4.15 8.87
C ASN A 89 16.66 -5.07 8.96
N GLN A 90 15.90 -5.24 7.88
CA GLN A 90 14.70 -6.07 7.87
C GLN A 90 15.03 -7.55 8.11
N LEU A 91 16.16 -8.04 7.62
CA LEU A 91 16.59 -9.44 7.80
C LEU A 91 16.71 -9.86 9.28
N LYS A 92 16.95 -8.92 10.20
CA LYS A 92 16.98 -9.17 11.65
C LYS A 92 15.63 -9.63 12.22
N TYR A 93 14.56 -9.34 11.49
CA TYR A 93 13.19 -9.66 11.86
C TYR A 93 12.64 -10.89 11.13
N GLN A 94 13.45 -11.52 10.27
CA GLN A 94 13.07 -12.74 9.58
C GLN A 94 13.23 -13.95 10.50
N HIS A 95 12.23 -14.83 10.47
CA HIS A 95 12.26 -16.13 11.12
C HIS A 95 13.08 -17.13 10.30
N PRO A 96 14.15 -17.72 10.86
CA PRO A 96 15.03 -18.60 10.10
C PRO A 96 14.37 -19.91 9.62
N HIS A 97 13.32 -20.36 10.31
CA HIS A 97 12.73 -21.68 10.11
C HIS A 97 11.66 -21.71 9.00
N ASP A 98 10.90 -20.64 8.84
CA ASP A 98 9.81 -20.55 7.85
C ASP A 98 9.95 -19.36 6.89
N GLY A 99 10.86 -18.42 7.16
CA GLY A 99 11.08 -17.24 6.32
C GLY A 99 10.10 -16.09 6.53
N SER A 100 9.18 -16.20 7.49
CA SER A 100 8.23 -15.16 7.86
C SER A 100 8.91 -13.97 8.55
N PHE A 101 8.18 -12.86 8.71
CA PHE A 101 8.65 -11.67 9.44
C PHE A 101 7.71 -11.35 10.61
N SER A 102 8.27 -10.91 11.73
CA SER A 102 7.50 -10.38 12.87
C SER A 102 8.06 -9.03 13.34
N THR A 103 7.27 -8.25 14.06
CA THR A 103 7.64 -6.89 14.47
C THR A 103 8.93 -6.84 15.29
N PHE A 104 9.14 -7.83 16.16
CA PHE A 104 10.30 -7.92 17.05
C PHE A 104 11.28 -9.05 16.68
N GLY A 105 11.00 -9.78 15.60
CA GLY A 105 11.84 -10.89 15.13
C GLY A 105 11.71 -12.17 15.97
N PRO A 106 12.56 -13.17 15.70
CA PRO A 106 12.49 -14.49 16.32
C PRO A 106 12.91 -14.52 17.80
N HIS A 107 13.63 -13.49 18.27
CA HIS A 107 14.24 -13.51 19.60
C HIS A 107 13.23 -13.54 20.75
N TYR A 108 12.02 -13.02 20.52
CA TYR A 108 10.97 -12.93 21.53
C TYR A 108 9.92 -14.05 21.44
N GLY A 109 10.18 -15.10 20.65
CA GLY A 109 9.28 -16.25 20.51
C GLY A 109 7.94 -15.94 19.82
N ALA A 110 7.80 -14.76 19.21
CA ALA A 110 6.60 -14.38 18.47
C ALA A 110 6.48 -15.15 17.15
N ASN A 111 5.27 -15.53 16.76
CA ASN A 111 5.03 -16.11 15.43
C ASN A 111 5.24 -15.05 14.32
N GLY A 112 5.52 -15.52 13.11
CA GLY A 112 5.52 -14.68 11.91
C GLY A 112 4.15 -14.09 11.60
N SER A 113 4.10 -12.81 11.24
CA SER A 113 2.87 -12.17 10.78
C SER A 113 2.69 -12.34 9.28
N THR A 114 1.53 -12.84 8.86
CA THR A 114 1.10 -12.95 7.46
C THR A 114 1.09 -11.58 6.80
N TRP A 115 0.47 -10.59 7.44
CA TRP A 115 0.40 -9.23 6.90
C TRP A 115 1.76 -8.56 6.76
N LEU A 116 2.60 -8.63 7.79
CA LEU A 116 3.92 -8.01 7.76
C LEU A 116 4.81 -8.70 6.73
N THR A 117 4.76 -10.03 6.66
CA THR A 117 5.51 -10.79 5.65
C THR A 117 5.08 -10.41 4.24
N ALA A 118 3.78 -10.25 3.99
CA ALA A 118 3.28 -9.77 2.70
C ALA A 118 3.74 -8.35 2.39
N TYR A 119 3.75 -7.45 3.38
CA TYR A 119 4.21 -6.07 3.17
C TYR A 119 5.72 -6.01 2.87
N VAL A 120 6.53 -6.79 3.59
CA VAL A 120 7.96 -6.98 3.30
C VAL A 120 8.15 -7.52 1.87
N PHE A 121 7.38 -8.56 1.52
CA PHE A 121 7.43 -9.20 0.21
C PHE A 121 7.15 -8.20 -0.91
N GLU A 122 6.10 -7.39 -0.79
CA GLU A 122 5.72 -6.37 -1.77
C GLU A 122 6.83 -5.34 -1.96
N VAL A 123 7.24 -4.69 -0.87
CA VAL A 123 8.19 -3.56 -0.90
C VAL A 123 9.53 -4.00 -1.50
N PHE A 124 10.06 -5.15 -1.09
CA PHE A 124 11.34 -5.61 -1.63
C PHE A 124 11.23 -6.25 -3.01
N SER A 125 10.07 -6.81 -3.40
CA SER A 125 9.84 -7.20 -4.80
C SER A 125 9.82 -5.99 -5.73
N GLU A 126 9.25 -4.86 -5.29
CA GLU A 126 9.33 -3.59 -6.02
C GLU A 126 10.75 -3.01 -6.02
N ALA A 127 11.51 -3.18 -4.93
CA ALA A 127 12.89 -2.73 -4.83
C ALA A 127 13.85 -3.51 -5.76
N GLU A 128 13.65 -4.81 -5.96
CA GLU A 128 14.44 -5.64 -6.89
C GLU A 128 14.41 -5.13 -8.33
N LYS A 129 13.35 -4.41 -8.71
CA LYS A 129 13.17 -3.84 -10.06
C LYS A 129 14.00 -2.56 -10.27
N LEU A 130 14.56 -2.00 -9.20
CA LEU A 130 15.25 -0.71 -9.23
C LEU A 130 16.75 -0.90 -9.53
N PRO A 131 17.39 0.08 -10.22
CA PRO A 131 18.81 0.03 -10.59
C PRO A 131 19.74 0.37 -9.40
N LEU A 132 19.55 -0.28 -8.24
CA LEU A 132 20.23 0.03 -6.98
C LEU A 132 21.75 -0.08 -7.08
N ARG A 133 22.27 -1.04 -7.86
CA ARG A 133 23.72 -1.18 -8.08
C ARG A 133 24.35 0.08 -8.67
N HIS A 134 23.65 0.75 -9.58
CA HIS A 134 24.14 1.97 -10.22
C HIS A 134 24.02 3.19 -9.29
N LEU A 135 22.98 3.24 -8.45
CA LEU A 135 22.70 4.41 -7.59
C LEU A 135 23.39 4.35 -6.22
N ALA A 136 23.52 3.17 -5.63
CA ALA A 136 24.08 2.94 -4.31
C ALA A 136 25.42 2.17 -4.32
N GLY A 137 25.85 1.65 -5.48
CA GLY A 137 27.05 0.82 -5.59
C GLY A 137 26.88 -0.60 -5.05
N GLN A 138 25.67 -0.97 -4.62
CA GLN A 138 25.33 -2.27 -4.02
C GLN A 138 24.06 -2.83 -4.65
N SER A 139 24.07 -4.14 -4.93
CA SER A 139 22.87 -4.87 -5.35
C SER A 139 22.04 -5.28 -4.14
N LEU A 140 20.74 -5.45 -4.35
CA LEU A 140 19.84 -6.03 -3.35
C LEU A 140 19.79 -7.55 -3.55
N ASP A 141 20.34 -8.32 -2.62
CA ASP A 141 20.27 -9.79 -2.64
C ASP A 141 18.98 -10.28 -1.95
N ALA A 142 17.82 -9.85 -2.46
CA ALA A 142 16.52 -10.13 -1.85
C ALA A 142 15.88 -11.44 -2.31
N HIS A 143 16.31 -12.00 -3.45
CA HIS A 143 15.61 -13.09 -4.12
C HIS A 143 15.37 -14.30 -3.21
N ALA A 144 16.42 -14.80 -2.56
CA ALA A 144 16.29 -15.97 -1.66
C ALA A 144 15.37 -15.67 -0.47
N THR A 145 15.44 -14.45 0.08
CA THR A 145 14.59 -13.99 1.18
C THR A 145 13.12 -13.91 0.75
N LEU A 146 12.85 -13.38 -0.44
CA LEU A 146 11.51 -13.27 -1.01
C LEU A 146 10.91 -14.64 -1.35
N VAL A 147 11.72 -15.58 -1.85
CA VAL A 147 11.29 -16.96 -2.09
C VAL A 147 10.81 -17.63 -0.80
N ARG A 148 11.56 -17.49 0.31
CA ARG A 148 11.13 -18.03 1.61
C ARG A 148 9.88 -17.35 2.15
N ALA A 149 9.80 -16.02 2.04
CA ALA A 149 8.61 -15.27 2.44
C ALA A 149 7.37 -15.70 1.64
N PHE A 150 7.51 -15.90 0.33
CA PHE A 150 6.44 -16.43 -0.52
C PHE A 150 6.00 -17.84 -0.07
N ASP A 151 6.96 -18.73 0.18
CA ASP A 151 6.65 -20.09 0.66
C ASP A 151 5.85 -20.03 1.97
N PHE A 152 6.27 -19.21 2.94
CA PHE A 152 5.50 -18.98 4.17
C PHE A 152 4.07 -18.52 3.88
N LEU A 153 3.89 -17.49 3.04
CA LEU A 153 2.56 -16.95 2.71
C LEU A 153 1.64 -18.03 2.13
N THR A 154 2.16 -18.92 1.27
CA THR A 154 1.33 -20.00 0.70
C THR A 154 0.82 -20.99 1.74
N THR A 155 1.54 -21.18 2.86
CA THR A 155 1.07 -22.02 3.97
C THR A 155 -0.08 -21.41 4.76
N ARG A 156 -0.39 -20.12 4.53
CA ARG A 156 -1.47 -19.39 5.21
C ARG A 156 -2.79 -19.42 4.43
N LEU A 157 -2.81 -20.05 3.25
CA LEU A 157 -4.02 -20.27 2.47
C LEU A 157 -4.90 -21.33 3.11
N ARG A 158 -6.17 -21.01 3.30
CA ARG A 158 -7.17 -21.96 3.75
C ARG A 158 -7.66 -22.83 2.58
N ALA A 159 -7.82 -24.12 2.84
CA ALA A 159 -8.25 -25.07 1.81
C ALA A 159 -9.74 -24.95 1.45
N ASP A 160 -10.59 -24.48 2.38
CA ASP A 160 -12.04 -24.42 2.23
C ASP A 160 -12.51 -23.25 1.36
N ASP A 161 -12.04 -22.04 1.63
CA ASP A 161 -12.45 -20.81 0.95
C ASP A 161 -11.35 -20.18 0.08
N GLY A 162 -10.08 -20.51 0.33
CA GLY A 162 -8.92 -19.90 -0.33
C GLY A 162 -8.48 -18.57 0.28
N CYS A 163 -9.05 -18.16 1.41
CA CYS A 163 -8.67 -16.94 2.11
C CYS A 163 -7.35 -17.14 2.87
N PHE A 164 -6.67 -16.03 3.16
CA PHE A 164 -5.49 -16.05 4.02
C PHE A 164 -5.86 -15.85 5.49
N ASP A 165 -5.19 -16.59 6.36
CA ASP A 165 -5.27 -16.41 7.82
C ASP A 165 -4.02 -15.70 8.37
N GLU A 166 -4.22 -14.88 9.39
CA GLU A 166 -3.13 -14.25 10.14
C GLU A 166 -2.52 -15.25 11.13
N ALA A 167 -1.19 -15.38 11.12
CA ALA A 167 -0.45 -16.31 11.97
C ALA A 167 0.23 -15.65 13.17
N GLY A 168 0.52 -14.35 13.07
CA GLY A 168 1.24 -13.58 14.08
C GLY A 168 0.32 -12.82 15.03
N ASP A 169 0.92 -12.22 16.04
CA ASP A 169 0.21 -11.31 16.94
C ASP A 169 -0.28 -10.08 16.16
N THR A 170 -1.56 -9.76 16.34
CA THR A 170 -2.22 -8.66 15.63
C THR A 170 -1.84 -7.32 16.25
N PHE A 171 -0.79 -6.67 15.73
CA PHE A 171 -0.39 -5.33 16.14
C PHE A 171 -1.17 -4.22 15.40
N ILE A 172 -1.87 -4.56 14.32
CA ILE A 172 -2.68 -3.60 13.56
C ILE A 172 -4.11 -3.58 14.07
N SER A 173 -4.60 -2.39 14.43
CA SER A 173 -5.92 -2.19 15.05
C SER A 173 -7.07 -2.85 14.28
N TRP A 174 -7.13 -2.69 12.96
CA TRP A 174 -8.22 -3.25 12.15
C TRP A 174 -8.22 -4.78 12.12
N MET A 175 -7.11 -5.45 12.43
CA MET A 175 -7.09 -6.91 12.54
C MET A 175 -7.78 -7.41 13.81
N ARG A 176 -8.01 -6.53 14.79
CA ARG A 176 -8.67 -6.85 16.06
C ARG A 176 -10.14 -6.42 16.07
N THR A 177 -10.55 -5.57 15.14
CA THR A 177 -11.88 -4.95 15.09
C THR A 177 -12.58 -5.25 13.77
N GLY A 178 -13.92 -5.19 13.75
CA GLY A 178 -14.73 -5.53 12.57
C GLY A 178 -15.09 -7.02 12.50
N PHE A 179 -16.03 -7.34 11.62
CA PHE A 179 -16.53 -8.71 11.49
C PHE A 179 -15.57 -9.60 10.69
N GLU A 180 -15.61 -10.90 10.99
CA GLU A 180 -14.64 -11.91 10.51
C GLU A 180 -14.37 -11.86 9.00
N ALA A 181 -15.45 -11.84 8.20
CA ALA A 181 -15.33 -11.86 6.75
C ALA A 181 -14.64 -10.61 6.19
N GLU A 182 -14.84 -9.43 6.81
CA GLU A 182 -14.13 -8.22 6.39
C GLU A 182 -12.64 -8.30 6.72
N ARG A 183 -12.27 -8.76 7.91
CA ARG A 183 -10.86 -8.91 8.30
C ARG A 183 -10.12 -9.87 7.37
N ARG A 184 -10.71 -11.03 7.07
CA ARG A 184 -10.11 -12.03 6.16
C ARG A 184 -9.95 -11.51 4.75
N LEU A 185 -10.96 -10.80 4.23
CA LEU A 185 -10.92 -10.28 2.87
C LEU A 185 -9.99 -9.07 2.73
N ARG A 186 -9.84 -8.23 3.77
CA ARG A 186 -8.77 -7.21 3.86
C ARG A 186 -7.38 -7.84 3.86
N LEU A 187 -7.15 -8.90 4.65
CA LEU A 187 -5.87 -9.60 4.64
C LEU A 187 -5.60 -10.28 3.28
N THR A 188 -6.60 -10.96 2.74
CA THR A 188 -6.49 -11.66 1.45
C THR A 188 -6.20 -10.70 0.31
N SER A 189 -6.87 -9.55 0.25
CA SER A 189 -6.59 -8.53 -0.76
C SER A 189 -5.19 -7.93 -0.62
N HIS A 190 -4.73 -7.67 0.62
CA HIS A 190 -3.37 -7.23 0.89
C HIS A 190 -2.31 -8.24 0.41
N VAL A 191 -2.46 -9.52 0.77
CA VAL A 191 -1.53 -10.56 0.36
C VAL A 191 -1.56 -10.79 -1.16
N LEU A 192 -2.74 -10.76 -1.78
CA LEU A 192 -2.90 -10.87 -3.23
C LEU A 192 -2.17 -9.73 -3.96
N ALA A 193 -2.39 -8.48 -3.53
CA ALA A 193 -1.71 -7.32 -4.09
C ALA A 193 -0.18 -7.46 -3.94
N ALA A 194 0.30 -7.84 -2.76
CA ALA A 194 1.72 -8.06 -2.49
C ALA A 194 2.34 -9.13 -3.40
N ILE A 195 1.68 -10.28 -3.55
CA ILE A 195 2.17 -11.38 -4.39
C ILE A 195 2.28 -10.96 -5.86
N THR A 196 1.38 -10.12 -6.35
CA THR A 196 1.46 -9.61 -7.74
C THR A 196 2.67 -8.71 -8.00
N ALA A 197 3.35 -8.21 -6.94
CA ALA A 197 4.57 -7.43 -7.07
C ALA A 197 5.80 -8.30 -7.39
N ALA A 198 5.70 -9.63 -7.26
CA ALA A 198 6.79 -10.59 -7.45
C ALA A 198 7.61 -10.34 -8.73
N SER A 199 8.93 -10.50 -8.60
CA SER A 199 9.85 -10.40 -9.74
C SER A 199 9.69 -11.61 -10.69
N LYS A 200 10.01 -11.40 -11.98
CA LYS A 200 9.95 -12.47 -13.00
C LYS A 200 10.71 -13.74 -12.57
N PRO A 201 11.93 -13.66 -12.01
CA PRO A 201 12.65 -14.85 -11.56
C PRO A 201 11.88 -15.65 -10.51
N LEU A 202 11.24 -14.97 -9.54
CA LEU A 202 10.44 -15.66 -8.52
C LEU A 202 9.24 -16.37 -9.14
N ILE A 203 8.52 -15.71 -10.04
CA ILE A 203 7.37 -16.29 -10.75
C ILE A 203 7.80 -17.52 -11.57
N GLU A 204 8.98 -17.48 -12.21
CA GLU A 204 9.51 -18.62 -12.96
C GLU A 204 9.87 -19.80 -12.05
N THR A 205 10.52 -19.53 -10.91
CA THR A 205 10.90 -20.54 -9.92
C THR A 205 9.67 -21.16 -9.23
N LYS A 206 8.64 -20.37 -8.92
CA LYS A 206 7.46 -20.78 -8.16
C LYS A 206 6.18 -20.86 -8.99
N ARG A 207 6.29 -21.00 -10.31
CA ARG A 207 5.19 -20.89 -11.31
C ARG A 207 3.86 -21.50 -10.86
N THR A 208 3.87 -22.78 -10.49
CA THR A 208 2.66 -23.51 -10.09
C THR A 208 2.08 -22.97 -8.78
N SER A 209 2.91 -22.78 -7.76
CA SER A 209 2.47 -22.27 -6.46
C SER A 209 1.95 -20.84 -6.57
N TYR A 210 2.61 -20.00 -7.37
CA TYR A 210 2.18 -18.64 -7.69
C TYR A 210 0.80 -18.60 -8.35
N ALA A 211 0.59 -19.40 -9.40
CA ALA A 211 -0.70 -19.47 -10.09
C ALA A 211 -1.82 -19.95 -9.14
N ASN A 212 -1.57 -21.03 -8.38
CA ASN A 212 -2.55 -21.59 -7.43
C ASN A 212 -2.90 -20.64 -6.29
N THR A 213 -1.92 -19.85 -5.84
CA THR A 213 -2.10 -18.86 -4.78
C THR A 213 -3.00 -17.73 -5.24
N ILE A 214 -2.76 -17.19 -6.45
CA ILE A 214 -3.64 -16.20 -7.07
C ILE A 214 -5.06 -16.74 -7.23
N ASP A 215 -5.21 -17.95 -7.77
CA ASP A 215 -6.53 -18.54 -8.02
C ASP A 215 -7.29 -18.81 -6.71
N SER A 216 -6.59 -19.18 -5.64
CA SER A 216 -7.18 -19.37 -4.32
C SER A 216 -7.63 -18.05 -3.69
N ALA A 217 -6.83 -16.98 -3.80
CA ALA A 217 -7.21 -15.67 -3.30
C ALA A 217 -8.44 -15.09 -4.04
N ILE A 218 -8.52 -15.28 -5.37
CA ILE A 218 -9.69 -14.88 -6.17
C ILE A 218 -10.92 -15.69 -5.77
N ARG A 219 -10.76 -16.99 -5.48
CA ARG A 219 -11.84 -17.84 -4.97
C ARG A 219 -12.37 -17.34 -3.63
N CYS A 220 -11.51 -16.89 -2.71
CA CYS A 220 -11.91 -16.28 -1.45
C CYS A 220 -12.80 -15.05 -1.68
N ILE A 221 -12.32 -14.11 -2.52
CA ILE A 221 -13.05 -12.88 -2.84
C ILE A 221 -14.43 -13.23 -3.46
N THR A 222 -14.45 -14.20 -4.37
CA THR A 222 -15.66 -14.64 -5.07
C THR A 222 -16.68 -15.28 -4.12
N LYS A 223 -16.24 -16.22 -3.27
CA LYS A 223 -17.11 -16.86 -2.28
C LYS A 223 -17.66 -15.85 -1.27
N THR A 224 -16.82 -14.92 -0.82
CA THR A 224 -17.24 -13.87 0.11
C THR A 224 -18.32 -12.98 -0.51
N ALA A 225 -18.17 -12.58 -1.78
CA ALA A 225 -19.17 -11.78 -2.49
C ALA A 225 -20.51 -12.51 -2.72
N GLN A 226 -20.49 -13.84 -2.80
CA GLN A 226 -21.70 -14.66 -2.90
C GLN A 226 -22.44 -14.77 -1.56
N GLN A 227 -21.70 -14.78 -0.45
CA GLN A 227 -22.25 -14.94 0.90
C GLN A 227 -22.68 -13.61 1.53
N LEU A 228 -21.95 -12.53 1.22
CA LEU A 228 -22.14 -11.22 1.81
C LEU A 228 -22.34 -10.18 0.69
N PRO A 229 -23.50 -9.50 0.62
CA PRO A 229 -23.74 -8.46 -0.36
C PRO A 229 -22.66 -7.36 -0.29
N MET A 230 -22.09 -6.96 -1.43
CA MET A 230 -21.04 -5.93 -1.49
C MET A 230 -21.45 -4.58 -0.87
N LYS A 231 -22.75 -4.28 -0.82
CA LYS A 231 -23.30 -3.11 -0.12
C LYS A 231 -22.94 -3.07 1.38
N GLN A 232 -22.67 -4.23 1.98
CA GLN A 232 -22.27 -4.34 3.39
C GLN A 232 -20.75 -4.24 3.59
N TRP A 233 -19.96 -4.26 2.52
CA TRP A 233 -18.51 -4.06 2.61
C TRP A 233 -18.22 -2.57 2.81
N SER A 234 -17.22 -2.22 3.61
CA SER A 234 -16.77 -0.83 3.71
C SER A 234 -16.19 -0.33 2.37
N THR A 235 -16.18 0.99 2.18
CA THR A 235 -15.61 1.57 0.95
C THR A 235 -14.10 1.34 0.88
N SER A 236 -13.41 1.41 2.02
CA SER A 236 -11.99 1.07 2.13
C SER A 236 -11.70 -0.35 1.64
N MET A 237 -12.55 -1.29 2.06
CA MET A 237 -12.45 -2.69 1.66
C MET A 237 -12.69 -2.88 0.16
N LEU A 238 -13.73 -2.25 -0.41
CA LEU A 238 -13.98 -2.28 -1.84
C LEU A 238 -12.78 -1.77 -2.64
N ALA A 239 -12.20 -0.64 -2.23
CA ALA A 239 -11.03 -0.05 -2.89
C ALA A 239 -9.82 -1.01 -2.87
N LYS A 240 -9.53 -1.64 -1.72
CA LYS A 240 -8.42 -2.58 -1.58
C LYS A 240 -8.61 -3.86 -2.40
N VAL A 241 -9.83 -4.41 -2.42
CA VAL A 241 -10.15 -5.59 -3.23
C VAL A 241 -10.10 -5.25 -4.71
N ALA A 242 -10.64 -4.10 -5.12
CA ALA A 242 -10.57 -3.62 -6.49
C ALA A 242 -9.13 -3.48 -6.97
N PHE A 243 -8.26 -2.86 -6.15
CA PHE A 243 -6.83 -2.75 -6.45
C PHE A 243 -6.15 -4.11 -6.56
N ALA A 244 -6.38 -5.02 -5.60
CA ALA A 244 -5.77 -6.35 -5.66
C ALA A 244 -6.17 -7.11 -6.93
N LEU A 245 -7.43 -6.99 -7.37
CA LEU A 245 -7.92 -7.62 -8.59
C LEU A 245 -7.40 -6.93 -9.87
N SER A 246 -7.23 -5.59 -9.88
CA SER A 246 -6.69 -4.86 -11.03
C SER A 246 -5.25 -5.27 -11.37
N ARG A 247 -4.51 -5.78 -10.36
CA ARG A 247 -3.13 -6.27 -10.48
C ARG A 247 -3.02 -7.69 -11.04
N VAL A 248 -4.12 -8.45 -11.08
CA VAL A 248 -4.18 -9.81 -11.62
C VAL A 248 -4.45 -9.76 -13.13
N PRO A 249 -3.91 -10.69 -13.95
CA PRO A 249 -4.20 -10.75 -15.38
C PRO A 249 -5.71 -10.76 -15.68
N ALA A 250 -6.16 -9.97 -16.66
CA ALA A 250 -7.59 -9.77 -16.96
C ALA A 250 -8.37 -11.07 -17.20
N HIS A 251 -7.76 -12.09 -17.81
CA HIS A 251 -8.41 -13.39 -18.04
C HIS A 251 -8.71 -14.18 -16.75
N LYS A 252 -8.08 -13.82 -15.63
CA LYS A 252 -8.35 -14.38 -14.31
C LYS A 252 -9.31 -13.52 -13.48
N GLN A 253 -9.71 -12.36 -13.98
CA GLN A 253 -10.66 -11.50 -13.29
C GLN A 253 -12.10 -11.95 -13.61
N PRO A 254 -12.88 -12.36 -12.59
CA PRO A 254 -14.30 -12.68 -12.80
C PRO A 254 -15.13 -11.42 -13.08
N PRO A 255 -16.38 -11.55 -13.60
CA PRO A 255 -17.35 -10.44 -13.71
C PRO A 255 -17.54 -9.63 -12.41
N LEU A 256 -17.21 -10.25 -11.28
CA LEU A 256 -17.16 -9.62 -9.97
C LEU A 256 -16.24 -8.38 -9.91
N HIS A 257 -15.12 -8.34 -10.65
CA HIS A 257 -14.25 -7.15 -10.67
C HIS A 257 -15.03 -5.90 -11.13
N ASN A 258 -15.77 -6.01 -12.24
CA ASN A 258 -16.58 -4.89 -12.75
C ASN A 258 -17.70 -4.51 -11.79
N ALA A 259 -18.29 -5.50 -11.10
CA ALA A 259 -19.31 -5.25 -10.10
C ALA A 259 -18.75 -4.50 -8.88
N ILE A 260 -17.54 -4.86 -8.43
CA ILE A 260 -16.82 -4.17 -7.34
C ILE A 260 -16.46 -2.74 -7.78
N VAL A 261 -15.92 -2.55 -8.98
CA VAL A 261 -15.57 -1.22 -9.51
C VAL A 261 -16.81 -0.34 -9.65
N THR A 262 -17.94 -0.89 -10.11
CA THR A 262 -19.21 -0.16 -10.21
C THR A 262 -19.71 0.29 -8.85
N GLU A 263 -19.69 -0.60 -7.85
CA GLU A 263 -20.06 -0.27 -6.48
C GLU A 263 -19.07 0.73 -5.86
N LEU A 264 -17.78 0.64 -6.17
CA LEU A 264 -16.79 1.60 -5.72
C LEU A 264 -17.07 2.99 -6.31
N LEU A 265 -17.29 3.10 -7.62
CA LEU A 265 -17.61 4.37 -8.30
C LEU A 265 -18.88 5.01 -7.73
N SER A 266 -19.92 4.22 -7.41
CA SER A 266 -21.18 4.72 -6.83
C SER A 266 -21.01 5.36 -5.45
N ARG A 267 -19.91 5.05 -4.74
CA ARG A 267 -19.58 5.59 -3.41
C ARG A 267 -18.61 6.77 -3.43
N SER A 268 -18.21 7.22 -4.61
CA SER A 268 -17.38 8.42 -4.73
C SER A 268 -18.17 9.67 -4.31
N GLN A 269 -17.50 10.60 -3.65
CA GLN A 269 -18.01 11.94 -3.38
C GLN A 269 -17.38 12.93 -4.35
N THR A 270 -18.17 13.91 -4.79
CA THR A 270 -17.70 14.97 -5.69
C THR A 270 -18.08 16.35 -5.18
N VAL A 271 -17.16 17.31 -5.28
CA VAL A 271 -17.39 18.72 -4.95
C VAL A 271 -16.84 19.60 -6.06
N SER A 272 -17.68 20.51 -6.58
CA SER A 272 -17.25 21.50 -7.57
C SER A 272 -16.28 22.50 -6.96
N SER A 273 -15.22 22.81 -7.69
CA SER A 273 -14.24 23.83 -7.34
C SER A 273 -13.93 24.72 -8.55
N ILE A 274 -13.33 25.89 -8.31
CA ILE A 274 -12.91 26.83 -9.36
C ILE A 274 -11.94 26.20 -10.38
N SER A 275 -11.24 25.12 -10.01
CA SER A 275 -10.28 24.44 -10.86
C SER A 275 -10.82 23.15 -11.50
N GLY A 276 -12.05 22.72 -11.19
CA GLY A 276 -12.63 21.45 -11.63
C GLY A 276 -13.44 20.75 -10.52
N SER A 277 -13.89 19.51 -10.74
CA SER A 277 -14.58 18.72 -9.71
C SER A 277 -13.58 17.89 -8.92
N LEU A 278 -13.56 18.08 -7.60
CA LEU A 278 -12.80 17.25 -6.68
C LEU A 278 -13.55 15.95 -6.40
N ARG A 279 -12.90 14.80 -6.60
CA ARG A 279 -13.45 13.47 -6.30
C ARG A 279 -12.62 12.75 -5.22
N TRP A 280 -13.28 12.05 -4.29
CA TRP A 280 -12.66 11.19 -3.29
C TRP A 280 -13.58 10.07 -2.83
N TRP A 281 -13.04 9.11 -2.09
CA TRP A 281 -13.79 7.99 -1.51
C TRP A 281 -13.68 8.00 0.02
N PRO A 282 -14.78 8.25 0.75
CA PRO A 282 -14.77 8.15 2.20
C PRO A 282 -14.66 6.68 2.63
N ALA A 283 -13.78 6.37 3.58
CA ALA A 283 -13.52 5.01 4.05
C ALA A 283 -14.79 4.31 4.58
N SER A 284 -15.75 5.10 5.07
CA SER A 284 -17.04 4.65 5.63
C SER A 284 -16.85 3.55 6.67
N GLU A 285 -15.97 3.81 7.65
CA GLU A 285 -15.87 2.99 8.85
C GLU A 285 -16.93 3.46 9.87
N SER A 286 -17.58 2.51 10.52
CA SER A 286 -18.72 2.68 11.43
C SER A 286 -18.53 3.78 12.49
N SER A 287 -19.68 4.25 13.00
CA SER A 287 -19.99 5.30 13.99
C SER A 287 -19.22 5.32 15.33
N GLU A 288 -17.89 5.26 15.32
CA GLU A 288 -17.05 5.60 16.46
C GLU A 288 -16.64 7.08 16.36
N PRO A 289 -16.43 7.79 17.49
CA PRO A 289 -15.93 9.16 17.47
C PRO A 289 -14.44 9.14 17.10
N VAL A 290 -14.15 9.01 15.80
CA VAL A 290 -12.80 9.07 15.25
C VAL A 290 -12.34 10.52 15.31
N THR A 291 -11.14 10.78 15.86
CA THR A 291 -10.55 12.12 15.79
C THR A 291 -10.44 12.58 14.33
N TYR A 292 -10.66 13.87 14.09
CA TYR A 292 -10.69 14.45 12.74
C TYR A 292 -9.50 14.09 11.83
N HIS A 293 -8.31 13.86 12.41
CA HIS A 293 -7.12 13.50 11.64
C HIS A 293 -7.10 12.02 11.20
N HIS A 294 -7.64 11.11 12.02
CA HIS A 294 -7.66 9.68 11.70
C HIS A 294 -8.64 9.37 10.55
N SER A 295 -9.82 10.01 10.53
CA SER A 295 -10.79 9.83 9.44
C SER A 295 -10.23 10.29 8.09
N ARG A 296 -9.50 11.41 8.07
CA ARG A 296 -8.87 11.95 6.86
C ARG A 296 -7.76 11.06 6.30
N ALA A 297 -6.98 10.39 7.16
CA ALA A 297 -5.95 9.45 6.72
C ALA A 297 -6.56 8.21 6.05
N SER A 298 -7.63 7.65 6.62
CA SER A 298 -8.35 6.51 6.05
C SER A 298 -9.03 6.86 4.72
N ASP A 299 -9.60 8.06 4.59
CA ASP A 299 -10.19 8.54 3.33
C ASP A 299 -9.12 8.73 2.25
N LEU A 300 -7.93 9.23 2.63
CA LEU A 300 -6.79 9.37 1.73
C LEU A 300 -6.32 8.00 1.24
N GLU A 301 -6.13 7.04 2.14
CA GLU A 301 -5.73 5.67 1.79
C GLU A 301 -6.78 5.01 0.88
N THR A 302 -8.06 5.13 1.22
CA THR A 302 -9.17 4.58 0.42
C THR A 302 -9.21 5.20 -0.98
N THR A 303 -9.03 6.53 -1.07
CA THR A 303 -8.96 7.24 -2.35
C THR A 303 -7.74 6.80 -3.16
N ALA A 304 -6.58 6.61 -2.54
CA ALA A 304 -5.38 6.11 -3.21
C ALA A 304 -5.56 4.70 -3.78
N TYR A 305 -6.15 3.78 -3.01
CA TYR A 305 -6.46 2.44 -3.52
C TYR A 305 -7.48 2.46 -4.65
N ALA A 306 -8.53 3.28 -4.55
CA ALA A 306 -9.52 3.43 -5.61
C ALA A 306 -8.83 3.90 -6.90
N LEU A 307 -7.95 4.89 -6.81
CA LEU A 307 -7.18 5.38 -7.95
C LEU A 307 -6.27 4.34 -8.59
N LEU A 308 -5.63 3.49 -7.79
CA LEU A 308 -4.79 2.41 -8.30
C LEU A 308 -5.61 1.27 -8.90
N ALA A 309 -6.89 1.16 -8.56
CA ALA A 309 -7.81 0.17 -9.09
C ALA A 309 -8.47 0.59 -10.41
N LEU A 310 -8.78 1.88 -10.56
CA LEU A 310 -9.49 2.44 -11.70
C LEU A 310 -8.59 2.59 -12.94
N SER A 311 -9.16 2.45 -14.12
CA SER A 311 -8.51 2.69 -15.40
C SER A 311 -8.69 4.14 -15.86
N ASP A 312 -7.89 4.57 -16.86
CA ASP A 312 -8.01 5.90 -17.47
C ASP A 312 -9.40 6.18 -18.07
N ASN A 313 -10.20 5.14 -18.36
CA ASN A 313 -11.57 5.29 -18.86
C ASN A 313 -12.60 5.52 -17.75
N ASP A 314 -12.25 5.20 -16.50
CA ASP A 314 -13.14 5.34 -15.35
C ASP A 314 -13.08 6.75 -14.73
N LEU A 315 -12.07 7.54 -15.11
CA LEU A 315 -11.83 8.90 -14.65
C LEU A 315 -11.83 9.88 -15.84
N THR A 316 -12.52 11.00 -15.71
CA THR A 316 -12.49 12.04 -16.75
C THR A 316 -11.34 13.01 -16.50
N LYS A 317 -10.85 13.69 -17.55
CA LYS A 317 -9.85 14.78 -17.40
C LYS A 317 -10.32 15.93 -16.50
N ALA A 318 -11.63 16.04 -16.26
CA ALA A 318 -12.24 17.04 -15.37
C ALA A 318 -12.22 16.62 -13.89
N ASP A 319 -12.03 15.33 -13.60
CA ASP A 319 -11.93 14.82 -12.24
C ASP A 319 -10.56 15.19 -11.67
N GLN A 320 -10.57 16.18 -10.77
CA GLN A 320 -9.46 16.48 -9.90
C GLN A 320 -9.53 15.60 -8.65
N LEU A 321 -8.37 15.22 -8.13
CA LEU A 321 -8.30 14.36 -6.96
C LEU A 321 -8.15 15.21 -5.71
N ALA A 322 -9.05 15.03 -4.76
CA ALA A 322 -8.88 15.61 -3.43
C ALA A 322 -7.97 14.71 -2.60
N THR A 323 -6.70 15.09 -2.46
CA THR A 323 -5.83 14.50 -1.45
C THR A 323 -5.46 15.58 -0.44
N MET A 324 -6.29 15.67 0.61
CA MET A 324 -6.22 16.58 1.76
C MET A 324 -6.14 18.09 1.43
N ARG A 325 -7.24 18.82 1.70
CA ARG A 325 -7.21 20.26 1.99
C ARG A 325 -6.94 20.51 3.46
#